data_AF-A0A821FRT4-F1
#
_entry.id   AF-A0A821FRT4-F1
#
_cell.length_a   1.000
_cell.length_b   1.000
_cell.length_c   1.000
_cell.angle_alpha   90.00
_cell.angle_beta   90.00
_cell.angle_gamma   90.00
#
_symmetry.space_group_name_H-M   'P 1'
#
loop_
_entity.id
_entity.type
_entity.pdbx_description
1 polymer ?
#
loop_
_entity_poly.entity_id
_entity_poly.type
_entity_poly.pdbx_seq_one_letter_code
_entity_poly.pdbx_strand_id
1 'polypeptide(L)'
;ESPRHTVQVDYVDYCNNIADQVGCRPNIWNFLIRDFQLGWLLLFGPCTPYRYRLQGPNKWKDARQTILTQFDRVEYTLLPGSKQGKRQYNKFKTDWTPMFLIVFFTLTLFIILHVIFS
;
A
#
# COMPACT_ATOMS: atom_id res chain seq x y z
N GLU A 1 16.94 -32.19 14.92
CA GLU A 1 16.14 -31.91 13.71
C GLU A 1 15.09 -32.99 13.55
N SER A 2 13.81 -32.61 13.41
CA SER A 2 12.72 -33.57 13.20
C SER A 2 12.57 -33.86 11.70
N PRO A 3 12.37 -35.12 11.26
CA PRO A 3 12.22 -35.49 9.85
C PRO A 3 10.97 -34.92 9.15
N ARG A 4 10.15 -34.11 9.85
CA ARG A 4 8.99 -33.41 9.29
C ARG A 4 9.30 -32.01 8.73
N HIS A 5 10.53 -31.51 8.86
CA HIS A 5 10.92 -30.17 8.42
C HIS A 5 11.48 -30.09 6.98
N THR A 6 11.61 -31.22 6.27
CA THR A 6 12.23 -31.28 4.93
C THR A 6 11.42 -30.58 3.83
N VAL A 7 10.10 -30.36 4.03
CA VAL A 7 9.21 -29.65 3.09
C VAL A 7 8.42 -28.55 3.82
N GLN A 8 9.01 -27.93 4.84
CA GLN A 8 8.40 -26.77 5.47
C GLN A 8 9.01 -25.52 4.85
N VAL A 9 8.19 -24.78 4.12
CA VAL A 9 8.58 -23.51 3.50
C VAL A 9 7.66 -22.43 4.02
N ASP A 10 8.23 -21.27 4.31
CA ASP A 10 7.46 -20.10 4.68
C ASP A 10 6.51 -19.69 3.55
N TYR A 11 5.22 -19.64 3.87
CA TYR A 11 4.16 -19.35 2.90
C TYR A 11 4.41 -18.07 2.12
N VAL A 12 4.86 -17.02 2.81
CA VAL A 12 5.12 -15.71 2.19
C VAL A 12 6.26 -15.79 1.18
N ASP A 13 7.35 -16.47 1.53
CA ASP A 13 8.52 -16.58 0.66
C ASP A 13 8.23 -17.48 -0.53
N TYR A 14 7.50 -18.58 -0.32
CA TYR A 14 7.03 -19.42 -1.41
C TYR A 14 6.15 -18.64 -2.41
N CYS A 15 5.15 -17.91 -1.92
CA CYS A 15 4.28 -17.10 -2.78
C CYS A 15 5.05 -15.97 -3.49
N ASN A 16 6.02 -15.34 -2.82
CA ASN A 16 6.86 -14.31 -3.43
C ASN A 16 7.74 -14.87 -4.53
N ASN A 17 8.35 -16.05 -4.34
CA ASN A 17 9.17 -16.71 -5.34
C ASN A 17 8.37 -17.03 -6.61
N ILE A 18 7.15 -17.55 -6.45
CA ILE A 18 6.24 -17.77 -7.59
C ILE A 18 5.85 -16.43 -8.24
N ALA A 19 5.55 -15.41 -7.42
CA ALA A 19 5.17 -14.11 -7.92
C ALA A 19 6.29 -13.43 -8.71
N ASP A 20 7.55 -13.65 -8.33
CA ASP A 20 8.73 -13.19 -9.06
C ASP A 20 8.88 -13.91 -10.40
N GLN A 21 8.69 -15.23 -10.44
CA GLN A 21 8.69 -16.00 -11.69
C GLN A 21 7.59 -15.56 -12.67
N VAL A 22 6.41 -15.22 -12.16
CA VAL A 22 5.26 -14.73 -12.96
C VAL A 22 5.36 -13.23 -13.26
N GLY A 23 6.21 -12.48 -12.55
CA GLY A 23 6.32 -11.03 -12.64
C GLY A 23 5.10 -10.29 -12.07
N CYS A 24 4.36 -10.90 -11.13
CA CYS A 24 3.21 -10.29 -10.46
C CYS A 24 3.54 -9.73 -9.07
N ARG A 25 4.79 -9.85 -8.61
CA ARG A 25 5.22 -9.27 -7.34
C ARG A 25 5.09 -7.74 -7.37
N PRO A 26 4.33 -7.13 -6.45
CA PRO A 26 4.16 -5.68 -6.45
C PRO A 26 5.37 -4.98 -5.82
N ASN A 27 5.89 -3.99 -6.53
CA ASN A 27 6.95 -3.12 -6.04
C ASN A 27 6.42 -2.15 -4.99
N ILE A 28 6.60 -2.50 -3.71
CA ILE A 28 6.02 -1.80 -2.56
C ILE A 28 6.41 -0.32 -2.54
N TRP A 29 7.68 -0.02 -2.85
CA TRP A 29 8.20 1.35 -2.97
C TRP A 29 7.48 2.17 -4.04
N ASN A 30 7.24 1.58 -5.22
CA ASN A 30 6.50 2.25 -6.29
C ASN A 30 5.04 2.51 -5.90
N PHE A 31 4.42 1.60 -5.14
CA PHE A 31 3.08 1.80 -4.60
C PHE A 31 3.05 2.87 -3.50
N LEU A 32 4.04 2.95 -2.61
CA LEU A 32 4.12 4.01 -1.61
C LEU A 32 4.20 5.41 -2.23
N ILE A 33 4.95 5.57 -3.32
CA ILE A 33 5.10 6.86 -4.00
C ILE A 33 3.82 7.23 -4.77
N ARG A 34 3.18 6.27 -5.46
CA ARG A 34 1.97 6.55 -6.25
C ARG A 34 0.70 6.63 -5.42
N ASP A 35 0.63 5.83 -4.37
CA ASP A 35 -0.56 5.60 -3.55
C ASP A 35 -0.14 5.24 -2.12
N PHE A 36 0.19 6.27 -1.35
CA PHE A 36 0.71 6.14 0.01
C PHE A 36 -0.15 5.23 0.90
N GLN A 37 -1.48 5.32 0.80
CA GLN A 37 -2.39 4.50 1.60
C GLN A 37 -2.30 3.01 1.24
N LEU A 38 -2.27 2.69 -0.06
CA LEU A 38 -2.11 1.30 -0.50
C LEU A 38 -0.72 0.76 -0.14
N GLY A 39 0.33 1.54 -0.37
CA GLY A 39 1.70 1.17 -0.01
C GLY A 39 1.86 0.92 1.49
N TRP A 40 1.26 1.76 2.34
CA TRP A 40 1.29 1.61 3.79
C TRP A 40 0.61 0.31 4.25
N LEU A 41 -0.57 0.03 3.70
CA LEU A 41 -1.29 -1.21 3.98
C LEU A 41 -0.57 -2.46 3.45
N LEU A 42 0.20 -2.33 2.38
CA LEU A 42 1.04 -3.41 1.86
C LEU A 42 2.32 -3.63 2.69
N LEU A 43 2.81 -2.63 3.42
CA LEU A 43 3.96 -2.76 4.31
C LEU A 43 3.58 -3.27 5.70
N PHE A 44 2.58 -2.66 6.31
CA PHE A 44 2.20 -2.92 7.70
C PHE A 44 0.93 -3.76 7.85
N GLY A 45 0.23 -4.03 6.76
CA GLY A 45 -0.99 -4.83 6.76
C GLY A 45 -0.74 -6.32 6.54
N PRO A 46 -1.82 -7.10 6.59
CA PRO A 46 -1.75 -8.55 6.41
C PRO A 46 -1.35 -8.90 4.97
N CYS A 47 -0.56 -9.97 4.83
CA CYS A 47 -0.18 -10.50 3.52
C CYS A 47 -1.37 -11.21 2.86
N THR A 48 -2.20 -10.45 2.14
CA THR A 48 -3.37 -10.99 1.44
C THR A 48 -3.05 -11.41 0.00
N PRO A 49 -3.68 -12.48 -0.52
CA PRO A 49 -3.45 -12.95 -1.88
C PRO A 49 -3.88 -11.94 -2.96
N TYR A 50 -4.76 -10.99 -2.63
CA TYR A 50 -5.18 -9.90 -3.52
C TYR A 50 -4.00 -9.03 -3.99
N ARG A 51 -2.94 -8.95 -3.18
CA ARG A 51 -1.71 -8.20 -3.47
C ARG A 51 -1.04 -8.64 -4.78
N TYR A 52 -1.03 -9.94 -5.08
CA TYR A 52 -0.43 -10.49 -6.28
C TYR A 52 -1.24 -10.22 -7.56
N ARG A 53 -2.45 -9.65 -7.44
CA ARG A 53 -3.27 -9.21 -8.57
C ARG A 53 -3.24 -7.70 -8.79
N LEU A 54 -2.38 -6.96 -8.08
CA LEU A 54 -2.19 -5.52 -8.29
C LEU A 54 -1.36 -5.20 -9.54
N GLN A 55 -0.49 -6.12 -9.94
CA GLN A 55 0.44 -6.00 -11.07
C GLN A 55 0.61 -7.37 -11.75
N GLY A 56 1.07 -7.37 -13.00
CA GLY A 56 1.25 -8.59 -13.80
C GLY A 56 0.19 -8.74 -14.90
N PRO A 57 0.24 -9.84 -15.67
CA PRO A 57 -0.62 -10.06 -16.84
C PRO A 57 -2.11 -10.19 -16.48
N ASN A 58 -2.41 -10.73 -15.29
CA ASN A 58 -3.78 -10.94 -14.81
C ASN A 58 -4.15 -9.94 -13.70
N LYS A 59 -3.90 -8.65 -13.93
CA LYS A 59 -4.22 -7.59 -12.99
C LYS A 59 -5.74 -7.48 -12.79
N TRP A 60 -6.17 -7.49 -11.53
CA TRP A 60 -7.56 -7.25 -11.18
C TRP A 60 -7.77 -5.78 -10.83
N LYS A 61 -8.66 -5.10 -11.57
CA LYS A 61 -8.92 -3.65 -11.44
C LYS A 61 -9.37 -3.28 -10.02
N ASP A 62 -10.15 -4.14 -9.37
CA ASP A 62 -10.72 -3.86 -8.05
C ASP A 62 -9.83 -4.33 -6.89
N ALA A 63 -8.69 -4.98 -7.18
CA ALA A 63 -7.79 -5.52 -6.15
C ALA A 63 -7.42 -4.46 -5.10
N ARG A 64 -7.20 -3.22 -5.54
CA ARG A 64 -6.93 -2.08 -4.67
C ARG A 64 -8.06 -1.84 -3.67
N GLN A 65 -9.30 -1.74 -4.15
CA GLN A 65 -10.46 -1.49 -3.30
C GLN A 65 -10.72 -2.67 -2.37
N THR A 66 -10.54 -3.90 -2.85
CA THR A 66 -10.70 -5.12 -2.07
C THR A 66 -9.72 -5.18 -0.90
N ILE A 67 -8.47 -4.78 -1.12
CA ILE A 67 -7.44 -4.69 -0.07
C ILE A 67 -7.81 -3.62 0.95
N LEU A 68 -8.25 -2.44 0.52
CA LEU A 68 -8.62 -1.37 1.47
C LEU A 68 -9.84 -1.73 2.32
N THR A 69 -10.83 -2.39 1.73
CA THR A 69 -12.09 -2.79 2.40
C THR A 69 -12.00 -4.15 3.10
N GLN A 70 -10.80 -4.75 3.20
CA GLN A 70 -10.66 -6.10 3.74
C GLN A 70 -11.05 -6.19 5.21
N PHE A 71 -10.72 -5.17 6.02
CA PHE A 71 -11.06 -5.15 7.43
C PHE A 71 -12.56 -4.90 7.65
N ASP A 72 -13.19 -4.07 6.81
CA ASP A 72 -14.64 -3.86 6.87
C ASP A 72 -15.41 -5.18 6.67
N ARG A 73 -14.90 -6.08 5.82
CA ARG A 73 -15.49 -7.41 5.63
C ARG A 73 -15.32 -8.32 6.84
N VAL A 74 -14.13 -8.29 7.46
CA VAL A 74 -13.89 -9.06 8.69
C VAL A 74 -14.79 -8.55 9.81
N GLU A 75 -14.90 -7.24 9.98
CA GLU A 75 -15.77 -6.61 10.97
C GLU A 75 -17.25 -6.99 10.76
N TYR A 76 -17.72 -6.96 9.50
CA TYR A 76 -19.08 -7.37 9.16
C TYR A 76 -19.38 -8.81 9.56
N THR A 77 -18.42 -9.73 9.38
CA THR A 77 -18.60 -11.14 9.78
C THR A 77 -18.61 -11.33 11.29
N LEU A 78 -17.89 -10.48 12.04
CA LEU A 78 -17.77 -10.60 13.50
C LEU A 78 -18.91 -9.91 14.24
N LEU A 79 -19.46 -8.82 13.69
CA LEU A 79 -20.48 -7.99 14.33
C LEU A 79 -21.72 -7.89 13.44
N PRO A 80 -22.62 -8.90 13.47
CA PRO A 80 -23.86 -8.89 12.70
C PRO A 80 -24.79 -7.80 13.23
N GLY A 81 -24.78 -6.63 12.60
CA GLY A 81 -25.57 -5.46 12.99
C GLY A 81 -24.84 -4.12 12.90
N SER A 82 -23.51 -4.13 12.64
CA SER A 82 -22.80 -2.89 12.32
C SER A 82 -23.37 -2.29 11.04
N LYS A 83 -23.89 -1.06 11.13
CA LYS A 83 -24.30 -0.30 9.93
C LYS A 83 -23.03 0.00 9.15
N GLN A 84 -22.81 -0.70 8.05
CA GLN A 84 -21.73 -0.38 7.12
C GLN A 84 -21.94 1.02 6.56
N GLY A 85 -21.30 2.02 7.16
CA GLY A 85 -21.02 3.25 6.44
C GLY A 85 -20.05 2.88 5.34
N LYS A 86 -20.48 2.89 4.07
CA LYS A 86 -19.55 2.89 2.95
C LYS A 86 -18.57 4.03 3.22
N ARG A 87 -17.36 3.72 3.70
CA ARG A 87 -16.23 4.64 3.58
C ARG A 87 -16.04 4.78 2.09
N GLN A 88 -16.71 5.77 1.51
CA GLN A 88 -16.42 6.27 0.19
C GLN A 88 -14.93 6.54 0.25
N TYR A 89 -14.15 5.69 -0.44
CA TYR A 89 -12.77 6.01 -0.75
C TYR A 89 -12.87 7.22 -1.66
N ASN A 90 -13.01 8.39 -1.03
CA ASN A 90 -12.85 9.66 -1.69
C ASN A 90 -11.46 9.55 -2.25
N LYS A 91 -11.40 9.54 -3.58
CA LYS A 91 -10.17 9.69 -4.33
C LYS A 91 -9.70 11.10 -4.02
N PHE A 92 -9.17 11.31 -2.81
CA PHE A 92 -8.45 12.50 -2.43
C PHE A 92 -7.25 12.45 -3.37
N LYS A 93 -7.39 13.14 -4.50
CA LYS A 93 -6.26 13.44 -5.35
C LYS A 93 -5.44 14.42 -4.54
N THR A 94 -4.56 13.88 -3.72
CA THR A 94 -3.46 14.65 -3.17
C THR A 94 -2.55 14.89 -4.36
N ASP A 95 -2.84 15.95 -5.09
CA ASP A 95 -1.95 16.44 -6.13
C ASP A 95 -0.62 16.78 -5.44
N TRP A 96 0.51 16.42 -6.05
CA TRP A 96 1.84 16.65 -5.46
C TRP A 96 2.28 18.12 -5.59
N THR A 97 1.51 18.90 -6.34
CA THR A 97 1.71 20.33 -6.60
C THR A 97 1.79 21.19 -5.32
N PRO A 98 0.92 21.05 -4.30
CA PRO A 98 1.07 21.75 -3.03
C PRO A 98 2.36 21.37 -2.28
N MET A 99 2.84 20.13 -2.35
CA MET A 99 4.09 19.75 -1.66
C MET A 99 5.30 20.47 -2.25
N PHE A 100 5.42 20.55 -3.59
CA PHE A 100 6.52 21.27 -4.23
C PHE A 100 6.48 22.77 -3.96
N LEU A 101 5.29 23.39 -3.95
CA LEU A 101 5.13 24.81 -3.65
C LEU A 101 5.51 25.15 -2.20
N ILE A 102 5.14 24.29 -1.24
CA ILE A 102 5.50 24.49 0.17
C ILE A 102 7.02 24.40 0.37
N VAL A 103 7.68 23.41 -0.24
CA VAL A 103 9.15 23.25 -0.15
C VAL A 103 9.86 24.43 -0.83
N PHE A 104 9.37 24.90 -1.96
CA PHE A 104 9.94 26.07 -2.62
C PHE A 104 9.79 27.33 -1.76
N PHE A 105 8.61 27.54 -1.16
CA PHE A 105 8.34 28.69 -0.30
C PHE A 105 9.22 28.69 0.96
N THR A 106 9.39 27.53 1.62
CA THR A 106 10.25 27.43 2.82
C THR A 106 11.72 27.62 2.48
N LEU A 107 12.21 27.08 1.36
CA LEU A 107 13.59 27.29 0.90
C LEU A 107 13.84 28.76 0.54
N THR A 108 12.92 29.41 -0.16
CA THR A 108 13.06 30.84 -0.49
C THR A 108 13.09 31.72 0.75
N LEU A 109 12.22 31.45 1.73
CA LEU A 109 12.17 32.19 2.98
C LEU A 109 13.47 32.01 3.79
N PHE A 110 13.99 30.79 3.86
CA PHE A 110 15.25 30.49 4.53
C PHE A 110 16.45 31.21 3.90
N ILE A 111 16.53 31.23 2.57
CA ILE A 111 17.59 31.96 1.84
C ILE A 111 17.49 33.46 2.10
N ILE A 112 16.28 34.03 2.06
CA ILE A 112 16.05 35.46 2.33
C ILE A 112 16.47 35.82 3.77
N LEU A 113 16.09 35.01 4.76
CA LEU A 113 16.51 35.21 6.15
C LEU A 113 18.03 35.15 6.31
N HIS A 114 18.69 34.20 5.65
CA HIS A 114 20.14 34.05 5.71
C HIS A 114 20.88 35.24 5.09
N VAL A 115 20.34 35.87 4.06
CA VAL A 115 20.93 37.07 3.44
C VAL A 115 20.73 38.32 4.31
N ILE A 116 19.58 38.46 4.97
CA ILE A 116 19.29 39.62 5.83
C ILE A 116 20.12 39.61 7.13
N PHE A 117 20.47 38.42 7.62
CA PHE A 117 21.25 38.24 8.85
C PHE A 117 22.77 38.13 8.60
N SER A 118 23.22 38.27 7.35
CA SER A 118 24.64 38.21 6.95
C SER A 118 25.27 39.60 6.78
#